data_AF-A0A249P0H5-F1
#
_entry.id   AF-A0A249P0H5-F1
#
_cell.length_a   1.000
_cell.length_b   1.000
_cell.length_c   1.000
_cell.angle_alpha   90.00
_cell.angle_beta   90.00
_cell.angle_gamma   90.00
#
_symmetry.space_group_name_H-M   'P 1'
#
loop_
_entity.id
_entity.type
_entity.pdbx_description
1 polymer ?
#
loop_
_entity_poly.entity_id
_entity_poly.type
_entity_poly.pdbx_seq_one_letter_code
_entity_poly.pdbx_strand_id
1 'polypeptide(L)'
;MFVMDGHHRLTVAHRLRLTTVPVVLLDYDSVRVESWRAGETITPAEIFAMARSGRKFPYKTTRHIFAEGLPRCDVPLQLLFRPTSSEMVPARAAGALS
;
A
#
# COMPACT_ATOMS: atom_id res chain seq x y z
N MET A 1 0.92 -4.05 11.75
CA MET A 1 1.04 -3.26 10.50
C MET A 1 -0.34 -2.69 10.16
N PHE A 2 -0.39 -1.46 9.68
CA PHE A 2 -1.63 -0.80 9.25
C PHE A 2 -1.36 0.06 8.02
N VAL A 3 -2.40 0.55 7.37
CA VAL A 3 -2.28 1.43 6.20
C VAL A 3 -2.02 2.86 6.68
N MET A 4 -0.82 3.36 6.45
CA MET A 4 -0.44 4.73 6.80
C MET A 4 -1.12 5.74 5.86
N ASP A 5 -0.95 5.51 4.55
CA ASP A 5 -1.61 6.24 3.47
C ASP A 5 -2.00 5.25 2.35
N GLY A 6 -2.88 5.65 1.42
CA GLY A 6 -3.32 4.82 0.31
C GLY A 6 -4.60 4.01 0.57
N HIS A 7 -5.42 4.41 1.55
CA HIS A 7 -6.71 3.76 1.85
C HIS A 7 -7.64 3.64 0.63
N HIS A 8 -7.65 4.64 -0.25
CA HIS A 8 -8.40 4.57 -1.52
C HIS A 8 -7.85 3.49 -2.45
N ARG A 9 -6.52 3.36 -2.56
CA ARG A 9 -5.87 2.31 -3.37
C ARG A 9 -6.21 0.93 -2.82
N LEU A 10 -6.15 0.75 -1.49
CA LEU A 10 -6.55 -0.51 -0.86
C LEU A 10 -8.04 -0.82 -1.11
N THR A 11 -8.91 0.19 -1.01
CA THR A 11 -10.35 0.01 -1.29
C THR A 11 -10.57 -0.43 -2.74
N VAL A 12 -9.89 0.18 -3.70
CA VAL A 12 -9.94 -0.22 -5.11
C VAL A 12 -9.40 -1.62 -5.30
N ALA A 13 -8.27 -1.97 -4.67
CA ALA A 13 -7.70 -3.31 -4.73
C ALA A 13 -8.69 -4.39 -4.27
N HIS A 14 -9.41 -4.13 -3.17
CA HIS A 14 -10.48 -5.02 -2.70
C HIS A 14 -11.64 -5.12 -3.70
N ARG A 15 -12.10 -3.99 -4.25
CA ARG A 15 -13.19 -3.98 -5.26
C ARG A 15 -12.82 -4.74 -6.52
N LEU A 16 -11.57 -4.61 -6.97
CA LEU A 16 -11.01 -5.33 -8.10
C LEU A 16 -10.62 -6.78 -7.77
N ARG A 17 -10.68 -7.19 -6.50
CA ARG A 17 -10.26 -8.51 -6.01
C ARG A 17 -8.81 -8.83 -6.37
N LEU A 18 -7.93 -7.83 -6.29
CA LEU A 18 -6.49 -8.04 -6.42
C LEU A 18 -6.02 -8.96 -5.29
N THR A 19 -5.09 -9.87 -5.60
CA THR A 19 -4.50 -10.77 -4.61
C THR A 19 -3.23 -10.21 -3.99
N THR A 20 -2.66 -9.17 -4.58
CA THR A 20 -1.43 -8.53 -4.12
C THR A 20 -1.54 -7.02 -4.30
N VAL A 21 -0.96 -6.26 -3.38
CA VAL A 21 -0.91 -4.79 -3.44
C VAL A 21 0.54 -4.37 -3.21
N PRO A 22 1.17 -3.62 -4.14
CA PRO A 22 2.49 -3.05 -3.92
C PRO A 22 2.43 -2.05 -2.77
N VAL A 23 3.35 -2.17 -1.82
CA VAL A 23 3.43 -1.31 -0.64
C VAL A 23 4.86 -0.84 -0.43
N VAL A 24 4.99 0.34 0.18
CA VAL A 24 6.26 0.81 0.75
C VAL A 24 6.13 0.60 2.26
N LEU A 25 7.08 -0.12 2.84
CA LEU A 25 7.13 -0.32 4.29
C LEU A 25 7.79 0.90 4.93
N LEU A 26 7.11 1.50 5.90
CA LEU A 26 7.52 2.73 6.57
C LEU A 26 7.23 2.62 8.07
N ASP A 27 7.89 3.45 8.84
CA ASP A 27 7.70 3.64 10.28
C ASP A 27 7.62 5.14 10.62
N TYR A 28 7.40 5.46 11.89
CA TYR A 28 7.33 6.84 12.36
C TYR A 28 8.70 7.44 12.74
N ASP A 29 9.79 6.68 12.58
CA ASP A 29 11.14 7.21 12.71
C ASP A 29 11.52 7.96 11.41
N SER A 30 11.01 7.48 10.26
CA SER A 30 11.20 8.06 8.94
C SER A 30 10.05 8.96 8.47
N VAL A 31 8.84 8.81 9.02
CA VAL A 31 7.64 9.56 8.60
C VAL A 31 7.11 10.45 9.72
N ARG A 32 7.07 11.76 9.45
CA ARG A 32 6.40 12.72 10.34
C ARG A 32 4.89 12.67 10.17
N VAL A 33 4.15 12.86 11.25
CA VAL A 33 2.69 13.00 11.22
C VAL A 33 2.26 14.28 11.91
N GLU A 34 1.25 14.93 11.35
CA GLU A 34 0.55 16.07 11.93
C GLU A 34 -0.96 15.92 11.77
N SER A 35 -1.73 16.75 12.48
CA SER A 35 -3.18 16.78 12.28
C SER A 35 -3.52 17.62 11.05
N TRP A 36 -4.53 17.21 10.29
CA TRP A 36 -5.16 18.08 9.29
C TRP A 36 -5.96 19.21 9.92
N ARG A 37 -6.31 19.09 11.21
CA ARG A 37 -7.21 19.99 11.92
C ARG A 37 -6.42 20.92 12.81
N ALA A 38 -6.64 22.22 12.67
CA ALA A 38 -5.96 23.22 13.47
C ALA A 38 -6.27 23.04 14.96
N GLY A 39 -5.22 23.13 15.80
CA GLY A 39 -5.34 22.96 17.25
C GLY A 39 -5.42 21.50 17.74
N GLU A 40 -5.50 20.53 16.83
CA GLU A 40 -5.41 19.12 17.20
C GLU A 40 -3.96 18.62 17.08
N THR A 41 -3.53 17.82 18.05
CA THR A 41 -2.27 17.08 17.99
C THR A 41 -2.57 15.62 17.72
N ILE A 42 -1.72 14.96 16.95
CA ILE A 42 -1.81 13.52 16.72
C ILE A 42 -0.44 12.90 16.89
N THR A 43 -0.38 11.78 17.61
CA THR A 43 0.85 11.07 17.92
C THR A 43 0.88 9.69 17.26
N PRO A 44 2.07 9.15 16.95
CA PRO A 44 2.22 7.77 16.51
C PRO A 44 1.55 6.76 17.46
N ALA A 45 1.67 6.97 18.76
CA ALA A 45 1.09 6.09 19.78
C ALA A 45 -0.44 6.00 19.68
N GLU A 46 -1.12 7.13 19.50
CA GLU A 46 -2.57 7.17 19.28
C GLU A 46 -2.97 6.46 17.98
N ILE A 47 -2.17 6.60 16.93
CA ILE A 47 -2.44 5.95 15.65
C ILE A 47 -2.30 4.42 15.76
N PHE A 48 -1.24 3.95 16.41
CA PHE A 48 -1.08 2.53 16.71
C PHE A 48 -2.22 1.99 17.59
N ALA A 49 -2.64 2.73 18.61
CA ALA A 49 -3.77 2.34 19.46
C ALA A 49 -5.08 2.27 18.66
N MET A 50 -5.35 3.25 17.80
CA MET A 50 -6.51 3.27 16.91
C MET A 50 -6.51 2.05 15.98
N ALA A 51 -5.38 1.79 15.31
CA ALA A 51 -5.22 0.64 14.42
C ALA A 51 -5.46 -0.70 15.13
N ARG A 52 -4.88 -0.87 16.33
CA ARG A 52 -5.11 -2.09 17.16
C ARG A 52 -6.56 -2.24 17.59
N SER A 53 -7.29 -1.15 17.78
CA SER A 53 -8.70 -1.19 18.14
C SER A 53 -9.64 -1.60 16.98
N GLY A 54 -9.13 -1.67 15.74
CA GLY A 54 -9.94 -1.93 14.55
C GLY A 54 -10.86 -0.77 14.14
N ARG A 55 -10.83 0.35 14.87
CA ARG A 55 -11.56 1.57 14.56
C ARG A 55 -10.76 2.46 13.61
N LYS A 56 -11.43 3.48 13.07
CA LYS A 56 -10.82 4.51 12.23
C LYS A 56 -10.98 5.86 12.89
N PHE A 57 -9.98 6.72 12.71
CA PHE A 57 -10.19 8.14 12.97
C PHE A 57 -11.28 8.70 12.05
N PRO A 58 -11.91 9.81 12.46
CA PRO A 58 -12.69 10.63 11.55
C PRO A 58 -11.92 11.01 10.29
N TYR A 59 -12.66 11.40 9.25
CA TYR A 59 -12.06 11.85 8.00
C TYR A 59 -11.10 13.02 8.22
N LYS A 60 -9.94 12.95 7.54
CA LYS A 60 -8.85 13.93 7.63
C LYS A 60 -8.49 14.26 9.08
N THR A 61 -8.07 13.24 9.83
CA THR A 61 -7.41 13.43 11.12
C THR A 61 -5.88 13.39 10.96
N THR A 62 -5.33 12.36 10.31
CA THR A 62 -3.88 12.18 10.16
C THR A 62 -3.36 12.72 8.83
N ARG A 63 -2.28 13.50 8.87
CA ARG A 63 -1.50 13.93 7.70
C ARG A 63 -0.06 13.42 7.83
N HIS A 64 0.31 12.46 7.01
CA HIS A 64 1.67 11.92 6.94
C HIS A 64 2.53 12.73 5.96
N ILE A 65 3.78 12.95 6.33
CA ILE A 65 4.73 13.77 5.59
C ILE A 65 5.98 12.94 5.33
N PHE A 66 6.20 12.66 4.05
CA PHE A 66 7.28 11.81 3.55
C PHE A 66 8.43 12.70 3.07
N ALA A 67 9.40 12.99 3.94
CA ALA A 67 10.48 13.94 3.67
C ALA A 67 11.37 13.50 2.50
N GLU A 68 11.66 12.20 2.41
CA GLU A 68 12.50 11.61 1.35
C GLU A 68 11.71 11.30 0.06
N GLY A 69 10.43 11.66 0.01
CA GLY A 69 9.52 11.25 -1.06
C GLY A 69 9.19 9.76 -1.01
N LEU A 70 8.44 9.28 -2.00
CA LEU A 70 8.10 7.87 -2.15
C LEU A 70 8.54 7.38 -3.53
N PRO A 71 8.98 6.12 -3.65
CA PRO A 71 9.34 5.55 -4.95
C PRO A 71 8.13 5.55 -5.89
N ARG A 72 8.38 5.71 -7.19
CA ARG A 72 7.34 5.58 -8.21
C ARG A 72 6.86 4.13 -8.26
N CYS A 73 5.55 3.94 -8.21
CA CYS A 73 4.93 2.64 -8.42
C CYS A 73 4.59 2.48 -9.90
N ASP A 74 5.39 1.68 -10.62
CA ASP A 74 5.19 1.35 -12.03
C ASP A 74 5.08 -0.18 -12.19
N VAL A 75 4.07 -0.75 -11.53
CA VAL A 75 3.79 -2.19 -11.55
C VAL A 75 2.52 -2.41 -12.38
N PRO A 76 2.57 -3.23 -13.46
CA PRO A 76 1.39 -3.55 -14.25
C PRO A 76 0.28 -4.17 -13.39
N LEU A 77 -0.95 -3.68 -13.56
CA LEU A 77 -2.11 -4.10 -12.76
C LEU A 77 -2.38 -5.61 -12.87
N GLN A 78 -2.07 -6.21 -14.03
CA GLN A 78 -2.23 -7.64 -14.31
C GLN A 78 -1.41 -8.52 -13.35
N LEU A 79 -0.22 -8.06 -12.93
CA LEU A 79 0.63 -8.79 -11.99
C LEU A 79 0.06 -8.82 -10.56
N LEU A 80 -0.94 -7.97 -10.28
CA LEU A 80 -1.56 -7.85 -8.96
C LEU A 80 -2.74 -8.81 -8.79
N PHE A 81 -3.21 -9.41 -9.88
CA PHE A 81 -4.16 -10.50 -9.86
C PHE A 81 -3.44 -11.83 -9.62
N ARG A 82 -4.19 -12.84 -9.16
CA ARG A 82 -3.67 -14.19 -9.11
C ARG A 82 -3.35 -14.63 -10.54
N PRO A 83 -2.20 -15.26 -10.81
CA PRO A 83 -1.98 -15.88 -12.10
C PRO A 83 -3.12 -16.88 -12.34
N THR A 84 -3.88 -16.66 -13.41
CA THR A 84 -4.84 -17.64 -13.92
C THR A 84 -4.05 -18.92 -14.16
N SER A 85 -4.50 -20.03 -13.58
CA SER A 85 -3.79 -21.31 -13.55
C SER A 85 -3.61 -21.98 -14.93
N SER A 86 -3.75 -21.23 -16.04
CA SER A 86 -3.79 -21.74 -17.41
C SER A 86 -2.73 -21.16 -18.34
N GLU A 87 -1.86 -20.25 -17.91
CA GLU A 87 -0.75 -19.75 -18.75
C GLU A 87 0.62 -20.21 -18.23
N MET A 88 0.79 -21.52 -18.10
CA MET A 88 2.12 -22.13 -18.27
C MET A 88 2.19 -22.62 -19.71
N VAL A 89 2.59 -21.74 -20.63
CA VAL A 89 3.08 -22.19 -21.94
C VAL A 89 4.50 -22.72 -21.70
N PRO A 90 4.81 -24.01 -21.95
CA PRO A 90 6.17 -24.47 -21.85
C PRO A 90 7.01 -23.75 -22.91
N ALA A 91 8.08 -23.09 -22.48
CA ALA A 91 9.08 -22.53 -23.38
C ALA A 91 9.66 -23.69 -24.22
N ARG A 92 9.23 -23.81 -25.48
CA ARG A 92 9.89 -24.70 -26.43
C ARG A 92 11.25 -24.07 -26.75
N ALA A 93 12.32 -24.72 -26.28
CA ALA A 93 13.67 -24.43 -26.73
C ALA A 93 13.73 -24.64 -28.24
N ALA A 94 13.89 -23.56 -29.01
CA ALA A 94 14.25 -23.64 -30.41
C ALA A 94 15.71 -24.11 -30.46
N GLY A 95 15.89 -25.39 -30.76
CA GLY A 95 17.18 -25.96 -31.08
C GLY A 95 17.80 -25.24 -32.26
N ALA A 96 19.10 -24.98 -32.14
CA ALA A 96 19.96 -24.46 -33.19
C ALA A 96 19.85 -25.32 -34.46
N LEU A 97 19.77 -24.66 -35.61
CA LEU A 97 20.07 -25.26 -36.90
C LEU A 97 21.41 -24.73 -37.40
N SER A 98 22.13 -25.68 -37.99
CA SER A 98 23.53 -25.69 -38.41
C SER A 98 23.92 -24.66 -39.47
#